data_AF-A0A945GJV0-F1
#
_entry.id   AF-A0A945GJV0-F1
#
_cell.length_a   1.000
_cell.length_b   1.000
_cell.length_c   1.000
_cell.angle_alpha   90.00
_cell.angle_beta   90.00
_cell.angle_gamma   90.00
#
_symmetry.space_group_name_H-M   'P 1'
#
loop_
_entity.id
_entity.type
_entity.pdbx_description
1 polymer ?
#
loop_
_entity_poly.entity_id
_entity_poly.type
_entity_poly.pdbx_seq_one_letter_code
_entity_poly.pdbx_strand_id
1 'polypeptide(L)' 'ALMGSNYLDYLDEAYRILKPLGMLYIAEPKKKGERIQEELLTHLKKIGFTVFRNEFISNHLYIDCLKE' A
#
# COMPACT_ATOMS: atom_id res chain seq x y z
N ALA A 1 -12.06 -2.98 -8.60
CA ALA A 1 -10.85 -3.08 -7.75
C ALA A 1 -10.36 -1.67 -7.48
N LEU A 2 -9.99 -1.34 -6.23
CA LEU A 2 -9.61 0.03 -5.83
C LEU A 2 -8.37 0.55 -6.57
N MET A 3 -7.42 -0.34 -6.87
CA MET A 3 -6.22 0.02 -7.62
C MET A 3 -6.48 -0.05 -9.14
N GLY A 4 -6.84 1.08 -9.74
CA GLY A 4 -6.90 1.27 -11.20
C GLY A 4 -5.51 1.26 -11.86
N SER A 5 -5.42 1.65 -13.13
CA SER A 5 -4.13 1.75 -13.84
C SER A 5 -3.18 2.80 -13.25
N ASN A 6 -3.70 3.79 -12.53
CA ASN A 6 -2.97 4.90 -11.94
C ASN A 6 -2.89 4.83 -10.40
N TYR A 7 -2.85 3.62 -9.86
CA TYR A 7 -3.02 3.42 -8.42
C TYR A 7 -1.91 4.01 -7.56
N LEU A 8 -0.72 4.22 -8.12
CA LEU A 8 0.40 4.87 -7.44
C LEU A 8 0.09 6.34 -7.12
N ASP A 9 -0.60 7.05 -8.02
CA ASP A 9 -1.01 8.44 -7.79
C ASP A 9 -1.96 8.56 -6.59
N TYR A 10 -2.81 7.55 -6.37
CA TYR A 10 -3.68 7.52 -5.20
C TYR A 10 -2.90 7.34 -3.89
N LEU A 11 -1.76 6.65 -3.93
CA LEU A 11 -0.91 6.48 -2.75
C LEU A 11 -0.15 7.76 -2.42
N ASP A 12 0.28 8.51 -3.44
CA ASP A 12 0.88 9.84 -3.28
C ASP A 12 -0.11 10.80 -2.62
N GLU A 13 -1.36 10.79 -3.12
CA GLU A 13 -2.43 11.61 -2.55
C GLU A 13 -2.80 11.16 -1.14
N ALA A 14 -2.84 9.85 -0.87
CA ALA A 14 -3.07 9.31 0.46
C ALA A 14 -1.99 9.77 1.45
N TYR A 15 -0.72 9.74 1.05
CA TYR A 15 0.38 10.26 1.87
C TYR A 15 0.21 11.76 2.12
N ARG A 16 -0.16 12.55 1.10
CA ARG A 16 -0.36 14.00 1.22
C ARG A 16 -1.40 14.38 2.27
N ILE A 17 -2.54 13.67 2.29
CA ILE A 17 -3.66 13.99 3.19
C ILE A 17 -3.54 13.37 4.59
N LEU A 18 -2.78 12.27 4.73
CA LEU A 18 -2.59 11.64 6.04
C LEU A 18 -1.87 12.59 7.00
N LYS A 19 -2.29 12.62 8.26
CA LYS A 19 -1.56 13.33 9.31
C LYS A 19 -0.25 12.59 9.63
N PRO A 20 0.77 13.28 10.18
CA PRO A 20 1.93 12.60 10.76
C PRO A 20 1.50 11.50 11.74
N LEU A 21 2.18 10.36 11.70
CA LEU A 21 1.83 9.13 12.43
C LEU A 21 0.48 8.52 12.05
N GLY A 22 -0.09 8.92 10.90
CA GLY A 22 -1.30 8.32 10.34
C GLY A 22 -1.03 6.92 9.79
N MET A 23 -2.07 6.08 9.81
CA MET A 23 -1.99 4.69 9.35
C MET A 23 -2.66 4.54 7.99
N LEU A 24 -2.03 3.77 7.10
CA LEU A 24 -2.59 3.32 5.83
C LEU A 24 -2.70 1.79 5.85
N TYR A 25 -3.87 1.28 5.50
CA TYR A 25 -4.15 -0.16 5.41
C TYR A 25 -4.60 -0.50 3.99
N ILE A 26 -3.93 -1.47 3.37
CA ILE A 26 -4.19 -1.90 2.00
C ILE A 26 -4.58 -3.38 2.03
N ALA A 27 -5.69 -3.71 1.38
CA ALA A 27 -6.13 -5.07 1.16
C ALA A 27 -6.40 -5.30 -0.34
N GLU A 28 -5.70 -6.24 -0.96
CA GLU A 28 -5.87 -6.57 -2.38
C GLU A 28 -6.03 -8.08 -2.59
N PRO A 29 -6.80 -8.52 -3.60
CA PRO A 29 -6.93 -9.94 -3.90
C PRO A 29 -5.56 -10.57 -4.19
N LYS A 30 -5.29 -11.77 -3.66
CA LYS A 30 -3.98 -12.45 -3.73
C LYS A 30 -3.37 -12.47 -5.13
N LYS A 31 -4.16 -12.89 -6.13
CA LYS A 31 -3.73 -12.92 -7.55
C LYS A 31 -3.25 -11.56 -8.08
N LYS A 32 -3.80 -10.46 -7.56
CA LYS A 32 -3.38 -9.12 -7.95
C LYS A 32 -2.20 -8.67 -7.10
N GLY A 33 -2.27 -8.90 -5.79
CA GLY A 33 -1.17 -8.65 -4.86
C GLY A 33 0.14 -9.26 -5.33
N GLU A 34 0.16 -10.54 -5.69
CA GLU A 34 1.36 -11.25 -6.20
C GLU A 34 2.00 -10.57 -7.43
N ARG A 35 1.21 -9.85 -8.24
CA ARG A 35 1.70 -9.14 -9.43
C ARG A 35 2.24 -7.74 -9.13
N ILE A 36 1.67 -7.05 -8.14
CA ILE A 36 1.96 -5.62 -7.88
C ILE A 36 2.75 -5.39 -6.59
N GLN A 37 2.91 -6.40 -5.73
CA GLN A 37 3.44 -6.24 -4.37
C GLN A 37 4.83 -5.58 -4.36
N GLU A 38 5.73 -5.99 -5.24
CA GLU A 38 7.09 -5.44 -5.28
C GLU A 38 7.10 -3.94 -5.66
N GLU A 39 6.35 -3.57 -6.71
CA GLU A 39 6.18 -2.18 -7.14
C GLU A 39 5.52 -1.34 -6.04
N LEU A 40 4.45 -1.87 -5.45
CA LEU A 40 3.70 -1.22 -4.38
C LEU A 40 4.57 -0.95 -3.16
N LEU A 41 5.33 -1.95 -2.68
CA LEU A 41 6.22 -1.79 -1.53
C LEU A 41 7.37 -0.82 -1.80
N THR A 42 7.91 -0.85 -3.02
CA THR A 42 8.98 0.06 -3.45
C THR A 42 8.48 1.50 -3.47
N HIS A 43 7.28 1.72 -4.01
CA HIS A 43 6.66 3.04 -4.07
C HIS A 43 6.30 3.57 -2.69
N LEU A 44 5.65 2.76 -1.83
CA LEU A 44 5.29 3.14 -0.45
C LEU A 44 6.52 3.60 0.35
N LYS A 45 7.64 2.87 0.25
CA LYS A 45 8.89 3.27 0.90
C LYS A 45 9.47 4.56 0.31
N LYS A 46 9.42 4.70 -1.03
CA LYS A 46 9.92 5.89 -1.73
C LYS A 46 9.19 7.17 -1.31
N ILE A 47 7.87 7.10 -1.07
CA ILE A 47 7.06 8.27 -0.72
C ILE A 47 7.12 8.63 0.77
N GLY A 48 7.71 7.77 1.61
CA GLY A 48 7.92 8.05 3.03
C GLY A 48 7.04 7.25 3.99
N PHE A 49 6.36 6.18 3.53
CA PHE A 49 5.69 5.25 4.42
C PHE A 49 6.67 4.21 4.98
N THR A 50 6.53 3.93 6.27
CA THR A 50 7.16 2.77 6.93
C THR A 50 6.20 1.59 6.91
N VAL A 51 6.59 0.51 6.22
CA VAL A 51 5.80 -0.73 6.10
C VAL A 51 6.15 -1.69 7.24
N PHE A 52 5.17 -2.08 8.05
CA PHE A 52 5.38 -3.00 9.18
C PHE A 52 4.63 -4.33 9.03
N ARG A 53 3.67 -4.42 8.10
CA ARG A 53 3.02 -5.68 7.72
C ARG A 53 2.94 -5.80 6.20
N ASN A 54 3.21 -7.00 5.70
CA ASN A 54 3.12 -7.35 4.29
C ASN A 54 2.94 -8.87 4.16
N GLU A 55 1.70 -9.34 4.21
CA GLU A 55 1.39 -10.77 4.34
C GLU A 55 0.22 -11.17 3.45
N PHE A 56 0.29 -12.38 2.88
CA PHE A 56 -0.86 -13.02 2.25
C PHE A 56 -1.61 -13.85 3.28
N ILE A 57 -2.87 -13.48 3.53
CA ILE A 57 -3.77 -14.23 4.42
C ILE A 57 -4.99 -14.66 3.62
N SER A 58 -5.20 -15.98 3.57
CA SER A 58 -6.22 -16.60 2.74
C SER A 58 -6.10 -16.15 1.27
N ASN A 59 -7.08 -15.41 0.76
CA ASN A 59 -7.15 -14.96 -0.64
C ASN A 59 -6.81 -13.47 -0.82
N HIS A 60 -6.17 -12.83 0.17
CA HIS A 60 -5.85 -11.42 0.12
C HIS A 60 -4.40 -11.14 0.58
N LEU A 61 -3.81 -10.10 0.00
CA LEU A 61 -2.61 -9.42 0.47
C LEU A 61 -3.05 -8.32 1.44
N TYR A 62 -2.42 -8.25 2.61
CA TYR A 62 -2.57 -7.16 3.57
C TYR A 62 -1.24 -6.45 3.74
N ILE A 63 -1.26 -5.12 3.57
CA ILE A 63 -0.12 -4.25 3.81
C ILE A 63 -0.56 -3.15 4.77
N ASP A 64 0.19 -2.98 5.84
CA ASP A 64 -0.06 -1.95 6.84
C ASP A 64 1.15 -1.01 6.89
N CYS A 65 0.89 0.29 6.83
CA CYS A 65 1.92 1.34 6.72
C CYS A 65 1.66 2.49 7.69
N LEU A 66 2.75 3.10 8.17
CA LEU A 66 2.75 4.30 9.00
C LEU A 66 3.33 5.46 8.19
N LYS A 67 2.65 6.62 8.19
CA LYS A 67 3.23 7.87 7.71
C LYS A 67 4.13 8.44 8.79
N GLU A 68 5.42 8.49 8.52
CA GLU A 68 6.37 9.28 9.32
C GLU A 68 6.29 10.77 8.96
#